data_AF-A0A7L5A4M5-F1
#
_entry.id   AF-A0A7L5A4M5-F1
#
_cell.length_a   1.000
_cell.length_b   1.000
_cell.length_c   1.000
_cell.angle_alpha   90.00
_cell.angle_beta   90.00
_cell.angle_gamma   90.00
#
_symmetry.space_group_name_H-M   'P 1'
#
loop_
_entity.id
_entity.type
_entity.pdbx_description
1 polymer ?
#
loop_
_entity_poly.entity_id
_entity_poly.type
_entity_poly.pdbx_seq_one_letter_code
_entity_poly.pdbx_strand_id
1 'polypeptide(L)'
;MTPLTRRLSRITAGCLLGGSLVVAVLASPLGRMFDRAVSQHLDRIYARFLSTGRLDATDRVQCMLLYKTLAAGGHVVSPEGAAILTHYLAGSGTELRLSNSYIRTSPVLTAQLAGMTMGQEKRVTFKQAMDWRLSYALNPLNIRKERHRVVVSQFIVFAKDRTTHTNLNYGLGQIRIPDGLVHSLHPKPFLATCTWQY
;
A
#
# COMPACT_ATOMS: atom_id res chain seq x y z
N MET A 1 -1.68 -49.92 -12.09
CA MET A 1 -1.91 -48.45 -12.12
C MET A 1 -3.12 -48.15 -11.26
N THR A 2 -2.92 -47.50 -10.11
CA THR A 2 -3.94 -47.33 -9.05
C THR A 2 -4.82 -46.09 -9.29
N PRO A 3 -6.09 -46.11 -8.85
CA PRO A 3 -7.08 -45.05 -9.12
C PRO A 3 -6.81 -43.69 -8.43
N LEU A 4 -5.77 -43.58 -7.60
CA LEU A 4 -5.41 -42.32 -6.91
C LEU A 4 -4.75 -41.27 -7.81
N THR A 5 -4.04 -41.67 -8.88
CA THR A 5 -3.32 -40.74 -9.75
C THR A 5 -4.23 -39.96 -10.71
N ARG A 6 -5.43 -40.47 -11.00
CA ARG A 6 -6.42 -39.76 -11.84
C ARG A 6 -7.13 -38.61 -11.13
N ARG A 7 -7.28 -38.65 -9.79
CA ARG A 7 -7.96 -37.59 -9.03
C ARG A 7 -7.09 -36.36 -8.79
N LEU A 8 -5.77 -36.53 -8.61
CA LEU A 8 -4.83 -35.42 -8.42
C LEU A 8 -4.64 -34.58 -9.69
N SER A 9 -4.65 -35.20 -10.88
CA SER A 9 -4.50 -34.49 -12.17
C SER A 9 -5.67 -33.55 -12.52
N ARG A 10 -6.87 -33.80 -11.99
CA ARG A 10 -8.06 -32.96 -12.24
C ARG A 10 -8.14 -31.74 -11.34
N ILE A 11 -7.55 -31.81 -10.14
CA ILE A 11 -7.54 -30.70 -9.18
C ILE A 11 -6.48 -29.66 -9.57
N THR A 12 -5.31 -30.08 -10.08
CA THR A 12 -4.28 -29.16 -10.58
C THR A 12 -4.67 -28.48 -11.90
N ALA A 13 -5.41 -29.15 -12.79
CA ALA A 13 -5.91 -28.54 -14.03
C ALA A 13 -7.02 -27.49 -13.79
N GLY A 14 -7.89 -27.70 -12.80
CA GLY A 14 -8.94 -26.73 -12.44
C GLY A 14 -8.41 -25.40 -11.90
N CYS A 15 -7.34 -25.44 -11.08
CA CYS A 15 -6.73 -24.22 -10.53
C CYS A 15 -5.99 -23.38 -11.59
N LEU A 16 -5.38 -24.03 -12.60
CA LEU A 16 -4.66 -23.33 -13.68
C LEU A 16 -5.62 -22.68 -14.70
N LEU A 17 -6.77 -23.30 -14.96
CA LEU A 17 -7.80 -22.75 -15.85
C LEU A 17 -8.59 -21.60 -15.18
N GLY A 18 -8.85 -21.69 -13.87
CA GLY A 18 -9.51 -20.61 -13.13
C GLY A 18 -8.63 -19.35 -12.99
N GLY A 19 -7.34 -19.52 -12.69
CA GLY A 19 -6.40 -18.40 -12.58
C GLY A 19 -6.16 -17.68 -13.90
N SER A 20 -6.02 -18.41 -15.01
CA SER A 20 -5.83 -17.81 -16.34
C SER A 20 -7.06 -17.05 -16.84
N LEU A 21 -8.28 -17.52 -16.54
CA LEU A 21 -9.50 -16.80 -16.87
C LEU A 21 -9.65 -15.50 -16.07
N VAL A 22 -9.34 -15.52 -14.77
CA VAL A 22 -9.36 -14.29 -13.93
C VAL A 22 -8.34 -13.28 -14.44
N VAL A 23 -7.12 -13.72 -14.76
CA VAL A 23 -6.08 -12.86 -15.34
C VAL A 23 -6.52 -12.27 -16.68
N ALA A 24 -7.11 -13.09 -17.56
CA ALA A 24 -7.61 -12.62 -18.86
C ALA A 24 -8.74 -11.58 -18.69
N VAL A 25 -9.67 -11.80 -17.75
CA VAL A 25 -10.74 -10.84 -17.45
C VAL A 25 -10.18 -9.54 -16.90
N LEU A 26 -9.25 -9.59 -15.96
CA LEU A 26 -8.62 -8.40 -15.37
C LEU A 26 -7.78 -7.61 -16.39
N ALA A 27 -7.15 -8.28 -17.35
CA ALA A 27 -6.40 -7.64 -18.43
C ALA A 27 -7.30 -7.04 -19.54
N SER A 28 -8.59 -7.36 -19.54
CA SER A 28 -9.53 -6.97 -20.59
C SER A 28 -10.23 -5.62 -20.32
N PRO A 29 -11.06 -5.10 -21.26
CA PRO A 29 -11.95 -3.98 -20.98
C PRO A 29 -12.86 -4.19 -19.78
N LEU A 30 -13.25 -5.45 -19.47
CA LEU A 30 -14.05 -5.77 -18.28
C LEU A 30 -13.26 -5.52 -16.98
N GLY A 31 -11.96 -5.80 -16.96
CA GLY A 31 -11.08 -5.46 -15.84
C GLY A 31 -11.03 -3.96 -15.59
N ARG A 32 -10.97 -3.15 -16.66
CA ARG A 32 -11.07 -1.68 -16.54
C ARG A 32 -12.43 -1.21 -16.03
N MET A 33 -13.52 -1.90 -16.38
CA MET A 33 -14.85 -1.60 -15.83
C MET A 33 -14.90 -1.96 -14.34
N PHE A 34 -14.32 -3.09 -13.95
CA PHE A 34 -14.18 -3.50 -12.56
C PHE A 34 -13.40 -2.45 -11.75
N ASP A 35 -12.23 -2.00 -12.23
CA ASP A 35 -11.42 -0.96 -11.59
C ASP A 35 -12.22 0.32 -11.31
N ARG A 36 -12.95 0.79 -12.33
CA ARG A 36 -13.81 1.98 -12.20
C ARG A 36 -14.94 1.74 -11.21
N ALA A 37 -15.60 0.59 -11.28
CA ALA A 37 -16.71 0.26 -10.39
C ALA A 37 -16.26 0.20 -8.93
N VAL A 38 -15.13 -0.46 -8.65
CA VAL A 38 -14.54 -0.52 -7.32
C VAL A 38 -14.12 0.87 -6.84
N SER A 39 -13.38 1.62 -7.67
CA SER A 39 -12.93 2.98 -7.31
C SER A 39 -14.11 3.91 -6.98
N GLN A 40 -15.13 3.93 -7.84
CA GLN A 40 -16.35 4.74 -7.62
C GLN A 40 -17.15 4.28 -6.39
N HIS A 41 -17.12 2.98 -6.08
CA HIS A 41 -17.78 2.45 -4.89
C HIS A 41 -17.06 2.91 -3.62
N LEU A 42 -15.72 2.88 -3.60
CA LEU A 42 -14.91 3.42 -2.49
C LEU A 42 -15.12 4.93 -2.32
N ASP A 43 -15.20 5.69 -3.42
CA ASP A 43 -15.52 7.12 -3.39
C ASP A 43 -16.89 7.38 -2.75
N ARG A 44 -17.89 6.53 -3.07
CA ARG A 44 -19.24 6.64 -2.50
C ARG A 44 -19.25 6.32 -1.01
N ILE A 45 -18.54 5.29 -0.56
CA ILE A 45 -18.39 4.99 0.88
C ILE A 45 -17.74 6.19 1.57
N TYR A 46 -16.65 6.72 1.01
CA TYR A 46 -15.94 7.82 1.62
C TYR A 46 -16.78 9.10 1.68
N ALA A 47 -17.56 9.39 0.63
CA ALA A 47 -18.50 10.51 0.63
C ALA A 47 -19.57 10.39 1.73
N ARG A 48 -20.13 9.19 1.94
CA ARG A 48 -21.09 8.92 3.04
C ARG A 48 -20.45 9.10 4.40
N PHE A 49 -19.23 8.60 4.58
CA PHE A 49 -18.46 8.78 5.81
C PHE A 49 -18.23 10.26 6.11
N LEU A 50 -17.85 11.07 5.11
CA LEU A 50 -17.67 12.51 5.28
C LEU A 50 -18.97 13.23 5.63
N SER A 51 -20.12 12.83 5.09
CA SER A 51 -21.40 13.48 5.38
C SER A 51 -21.99 13.12 6.74
N THR A 52 -21.76 11.90 7.22
CA THR A 52 -22.41 11.37 8.44
C THR A 52 -21.45 11.22 9.63
N GLY A 53 -20.14 11.29 9.38
CA GLY A 53 -19.09 11.00 10.36
C GLY A 53 -18.98 9.52 10.76
N ARG A 54 -19.77 8.62 10.15
CA ARG A 54 -19.83 7.18 10.51
C ARG A 54 -20.00 6.30 9.28
N LEU A 55 -19.59 5.05 9.39
CA LEU A 55 -19.94 4.00 8.41
C LEU A 55 -21.15 3.23 8.90
N ASP A 56 -21.97 2.76 7.97
CA ASP A 56 -22.92 1.69 8.28
C ASP A 56 -22.17 0.35 8.50
N ALA A 57 -22.89 -0.67 8.96
CA ALA A 57 -22.28 -1.96 9.29
C ALA A 57 -21.65 -2.65 8.06
N THR A 58 -22.27 -2.51 6.90
CA THR A 58 -21.82 -3.13 5.66
C THR A 58 -20.57 -2.44 5.12
N ASP A 59 -20.59 -1.11 5.05
CA ASP A 59 -19.45 -0.28 4.65
C ASP A 59 -18.26 -0.50 5.58
N ARG A 60 -18.51 -0.64 6.89
CA ARG A 60 -17.46 -0.95 7.87
C ARG A 60 -16.79 -2.29 7.59
N VAL A 61 -17.57 -3.35 7.35
CA VAL A 61 -17.04 -4.68 7.00
C VAL A 61 -16.24 -4.61 5.69
N GLN A 62 -16.74 -3.89 4.70
CA GLN A 62 -16.04 -3.73 3.42
C GLN A 62 -14.72 -2.98 3.57
N CYS A 63 -14.69 -1.89 4.34
CA CYS A 63 -13.45 -1.16 4.62
C CYS A 63 -12.45 -2.02 5.39
N MET A 64 -12.91 -2.76 6.40
CA MET A 64 -12.04 -3.68 7.14
C MET A 64 -11.45 -4.77 6.22
N LEU A 65 -12.26 -5.35 5.34
CA LEU A 65 -11.81 -6.35 4.39
C LEU A 65 -10.80 -5.75 3.41
N LEU A 66 -11.10 -4.58 2.83
CA LEU A 66 -10.20 -3.85 1.94
C LEU A 66 -8.82 -3.69 2.57
N TYR A 67 -8.72 -3.06 3.73
CA TYR A 67 -7.42 -2.77 4.33
C TYR A 67 -6.68 -4.03 4.82
N LYS A 68 -7.40 -5.07 5.26
CA LYS A 68 -6.77 -6.38 5.55
C LYS A 68 -6.18 -7.01 4.29
N THR A 69 -6.89 -6.96 3.17
CA THR A 69 -6.41 -7.46 1.88
C THR A 69 -5.23 -6.64 1.37
N LEU A 70 -5.26 -5.31 1.53
CA LEU A 70 -4.13 -4.43 1.18
C LEU A 70 -2.90 -4.74 2.03
N ALA A 71 -3.06 -4.93 3.35
CA ALA A 71 -1.96 -5.31 4.22
C ALA A 71 -1.40 -6.69 3.84
N ALA A 72 -2.27 -7.68 3.62
CA ALA A 72 -1.87 -9.04 3.22
C ALA A 72 -1.12 -9.05 1.88
N GLY A 73 -1.66 -8.38 0.85
CA GLY A 73 -0.98 -8.24 -0.44
C GLY A 73 0.33 -7.45 -0.33
N GLY A 74 0.32 -6.39 0.48
CA GLY A 74 1.48 -5.57 0.79
C GLY A 74 2.63 -6.40 1.37
N HIS A 75 2.38 -7.38 2.25
CA HIS A 75 3.45 -8.23 2.78
C HIS A 75 4.26 -8.97 1.70
N VAL A 76 3.69 -9.14 0.50
CA VAL A 76 4.37 -9.75 -0.64
C VAL A 76 5.05 -8.69 -1.53
N VAL A 77 4.37 -7.58 -1.81
CA VAL A 77 4.82 -6.60 -2.84
C VAL A 77 5.53 -5.37 -2.26
N SER A 78 5.10 -4.91 -1.08
CA SER A 78 5.67 -3.78 -0.32
C SER A 78 5.53 -4.07 1.19
N PRO A 79 6.41 -4.93 1.76
CA PRO A 79 6.39 -5.27 3.18
C PRO A 79 6.41 -4.04 4.09
N GLU A 80 7.09 -2.97 3.67
CA GLU A 80 7.13 -1.69 4.37
C GLU A 80 5.75 -1.01 4.38
N GLY A 81 5.06 -0.98 3.24
CA GLY A 81 3.69 -0.44 3.15
C GLY A 81 2.68 -1.25 3.98
N ALA A 82 2.82 -2.58 4.00
CA ALA A 82 1.99 -3.44 4.85
C ALA A 82 2.23 -3.19 6.35
N ALA A 83 3.50 -3.03 6.75
CA ALA A 83 3.84 -2.70 8.13
C ALA A 83 3.22 -1.36 8.55
N ILE A 84 3.31 -0.33 7.69
CA ILE A 84 2.70 0.97 7.94
C ILE A 84 1.20 0.85 8.08
N LEU A 85 0.52 0.21 7.13
CA LEU A 85 -0.94 0.10 7.15
C LEU A 85 -1.44 -0.69 8.37
N THR A 86 -0.77 -1.79 8.70
CA THR A 86 -1.11 -2.62 9.86
C THR A 86 -0.92 -1.83 11.15
N HIS A 87 0.20 -1.13 11.29
CA HIS A 87 0.49 -0.33 12.48
C HIS A 87 -0.46 0.87 12.61
N TYR A 88 -0.86 1.47 11.49
CA TYR A 88 -1.82 2.58 11.48
C TYR A 88 -3.19 2.16 12.01
N LEU A 89 -3.66 0.97 11.62
CA LEU A 89 -4.99 0.47 11.95
C LEU A 89 -5.06 -0.28 13.28
N ALA A 90 -4.00 -1.00 13.66
CA ALA A 90 -4.00 -1.88 14.83
C ALA A 90 -2.98 -1.50 15.91
N GLY A 91 -2.10 -0.52 15.63
CA GLY A 91 -1.06 -0.11 16.56
C GLY A 91 -1.56 0.79 17.70
N SER A 92 -0.62 1.18 18.55
CA SER A 92 -0.83 2.11 19.67
C SER A 92 -0.56 3.58 19.30
N GLY A 93 -0.06 3.85 18.09
CA GLY A 93 0.44 5.19 17.70
C GLY A 93 1.90 5.43 18.08
N THR A 94 2.59 4.44 18.67
CA THR A 94 4.03 4.52 18.97
C THR A 94 4.85 4.51 17.70
N GLU A 95 6.12 4.93 17.79
CA GLU A 95 7.05 4.88 16.66
C GLU A 95 7.12 3.47 16.04
N LEU A 96 7.10 3.41 14.71
CA LEU A 96 7.31 2.20 13.92
C LEU A 96 8.70 2.25 13.29
N ARG A 97 9.54 1.25 13.59
CA ARG A 97 10.84 1.07 12.93
C ARG A 97 10.69 0.13 11.74
N LEU A 98 10.89 0.67 10.54
CA LEU A 98 10.84 -0.06 9.28
C LEU A 98 12.17 -0.74 8.99
N SER A 99 12.10 -1.92 8.37
CA SER A 99 13.27 -2.60 7.82
C SER A 99 13.94 -1.74 6.76
N ASN A 100 15.26 -1.65 6.79
CA ASN A 100 16.05 -0.94 5.79
C ASN A 100 16.35 -1.76 4.54
N SER A 101 15.93 -3.04 4.50
CA SER A 101 16.32 -4.00 3.46
C SER A 101 16.09 -3.50 2.03
N TYR A 102 14.89 -2.98 1.74
CA TYR A 102 14.57 -2.33 0.47
C TYR A 102 14.80 -0.82 0.49
N ILE A 103 14.44 -0.13 1.58
CA ILE A 103 14.50 1.33 1.65
C ILE A 103 15.91 1.85 1.32
N ARG A 104 16.97 1.20 1.80
CA ARG A 104 18.35 1.63 1.53
C ARG A 104 18.76 1.53 0.05
N THR A 105 18.11 0.68 -0.73
CA THR A 105 18.39 0.44 -2.16
C THR A 105 17.36 1.08 -3.09
N SER A 106 16.43 1.88 -2.55
CA SER A 106 15.46 2.63 -3.35
C SER A 106 16.19 3.55 -4.34
N PRO A 107 15.88 3.49 -5.66
CA PRO A 107 16.49 4.37 -6.65
C PRO A 107 16.23 5.86 -6.35
N VAL A 108 15.08 6.19 -5.77
CA VAL A 108 14.75 7.56 -5.35
C VAL A 108 15.69 7.99 -4.22
N LEU A 109 15.83 7.16 -3.17
CA LEU A 109 16.66 7.52 -2.03
C LEU A 109 18.15 7.56 -2.39
N THR A 110 18.64 6.59 -3.18
CA THR A 110 20.03 6.59 -3.66
C THR A 110 20.34 7.86 -4.46
N ALA A 111 19.47 8.26 -5.38
CA ALA A 111 19.65 9.48 -6.16
C ALA A 111 19.65 10.75 -5.30
N GLN A 112 18.75 10.84 -4.31
CA GLN A 112 18.72 11.99 -3.39
C GLN A 112 19.97 12.04 -2.51
N LEU A 113 20.39 10.90 -1.95
CA LEU A 113 21.55 10.82 -1.06
C LEU A 113 22.87 11.13 -1.77
N ALA A 114 23.00 10.81 -3.06
CA ALA A 114 24.18 11.13 -3.87
C ALA A 114 24.45 12.64 -3.92
N GLY A 115 23.39 13.46 -3.96
CA GLY A 115 23.49 14.92 -3.98
C GLY A 115 23.51 15.60 -2.60
N MET A 116 23.41 14.83 -1.50
CA MET A 116 23.33 15.40 -0.16
C MET A 116 24.70 15.52 0.53
N THR A 117 24.92 16.63 1.23
CA THR A 117 26.07 16.82 2.12
C THR A 117 25.80 16.21 3.50
N MET A 118 26.88 15.98 4.27
CA MET A 118 26.75 15.53 5.67
C MET A 118 26.03 16.58 6.52
N GLY A 119 25.11 16.13 7.37
CA GLY A 119 24.26 16.98 8.21
C GLY A 119 23.01 17.50 7.51
N GLN A 120 22.88 17.32 6.19
CA GLN A 120 21.74 17.82 5.43
C GLN A 120 20.47 17.02 5.74
N GLU A 121 19.35 17.74 5.85
CA GLU A 121 18.00 17.20 5.91
C GLU A 121 17.18 17.69 4.72
N LYS A 122 16.36 16.82 4.14
CA LYS A 122 15.54 17.12 2.96
C LYS A 122 14.20 16.40 3.01
N ARG A 123 13.12 17.13 2.71
CA ARG A 123 11.83 16.53 2.37
C ARG A 123 11.79 16.15 0.90
N VAL A 124 11.41 14.92 0.61
CA VAL A 124 11.37 14.32 -0.72
C VAL A 124 9.95 13.88 -1.04
N THR A 125 9.44 14.39 -2.15
CA THR A 125 8.21 13.93 -2.80
C THR A 125 8.58 13.45 -4.19
N PHE A 126 8.00 12.35 -4.63
CA PHE A 126 8.34 11.75 -5.93
C PHE A 126 7.12 11.12 -6.58
N LYS A 127 7.21 10.89 -7.89
CA LYS A 127 6.17 10.19 -8.65
C LYS A 127 6.25 8.70 -8.36
N GLN A 128 5.11 8.05 -8.17
CA GLN A 128 5.02 6.60 -7.95
C GLN A 128 5.76 5.76 -9.01
N ALA A 129 5.81 6.21 -10.28
CA ALA A 129 6.56 5.51 -11.33
C ALA A 129 8.09 5.44 -11.10
N MET A 130 8.64 6.32 -10.26
CA MET A 130 10.08 6.32 -9.94
C MET A 130 10.45 5.23 -8.93
N ASP A 131 9.54 4.94 -8.01
CA ASP A 131 9.68 3.86 -7.03
C ASP A 131 8.30 3.54 -6.45
N TRP A 132 7.59 2.61 -7.09
CA TRP A 132 6.21 2.32 -6.70
C TRP A 132 6.14 1.67 -5.33
N ARG A 133 7.12 0.83 -4.98
CA ARG A 133 7.15 0.08 -3.71
C ARG A 133 7.37 1.03 -2.55
N LEU A 134 8.34 1.94 -2.67
CA LEU A 134 8.56 2.98 -1.66
C LEU A 134 7.39 3.95 -1.62
N SER A 135 6.77 4.29 -2.75
CA SER A 135 5.65 5.24 -2.75
C SER A 135 4.44 4.79 -1.93
N TYR A 136 4.21 3.47 -1.82
CA TYR A 136 3.15 2.91 -0.97
C TYR A 136 3.50 2.94 0.52
N ALA A 137 4.78 2.99 0.84
CA ALA A 137 5.24 3.05 2.23
C ALA A 137 5.40 4.50 2.66
N LEU A 138 6.25 5.25 1.96
CA LEU A 138 6.72 6.56 2.36
C LEU A 138 6.71 7.54 1.19
N ASN A 139 5.70 8.41 1.11
CA ASN A 139 5.66 9.52 0.16
C ASN A 139 4.62 10.58 0.61
N PRO A 140 5.03 11.81 0.95
CA PRO A 140 6.41 12.32 1.00
C PRO A 140 7.17 11.78 2.23
N LEU A 141 8.50 11.82 2.18
CA LEU A 141 9.38 11.40 3.27
C LEU A 141 10.44 12.46 3.59
N ASN A 142 11.04 12.38 4.78
CA ASN A 142 12.24 13.14 5.13
C ASN A 142 13.46 12.22 5.10
N ILE A 143 14.58 12.75 4.62
CA ILE A 143 15.89 12.11 4.64
C ILE A 143 16.85 13.01 5.40
N ARG A 144 17.59 12.45 6.35
CA ARG A 144 18.72 13.11 7.01
C ARG A 144 19.99 12.28 6.81
N LYS A 145 21.02 12.91 6.24
CA LYS A 145 22.32 12.29 6.00
C LYS A 145 23.26 12.65 7.14
N GLU A 146 23.53 11.71 8.04
CA GLU A 146 24.40 11.94 9.21
C GLU A 146 25.80 11.36 8.96
N ARG A 147 26.75 11.62 9.86
CA ARG A 147 28.17 11.23 9.69
C ARG A 147 28.38 9.72 9.47
N HIS A 148 27.58 8.87 10.12
CA HIS A 148 27.73 7.40 10.08
C HIS A 148 26.45 6.64 9.73
N ARG A 149 25.38 7.37 9.40
CA ARG A 149 24.09 6.75 9.12
C ARG A 149 23.21 7.65 8.26
N VAL A 150 22.22 7.04 7.65
CA VAL A 150 21.07 7.71 7.05
C VAL A 150 19.85 7.48 7.92
N VAL A 151 19.04 8.51 8.08
CA VAL A 151 17.74 8.45 8.75
C VAL A 151 16.67 8.84 7.73
N VAL A 152 15.71 7.94 7.50
CA VAL A 152 14.50 8.22 6.75
C VAL A 152 13.32 8.23 7.73
N SER A 153 12.46 9.24 7.63
CA SER A 153 11.30 9.34 8.52
C SER A 153 10.08 9.96 7.85
N GLN A 154 8.90 9.59 8.33
CA GLN A 154 7.65 10.25 7.98
C GLN A 154 6.70 10.15 9.16
N PHE A 155 6.04 11.26 9.50
CA PHE A 155 4.88 11.20 10.38
C PHE A 155 3.67 10.73 9.56
N ILE A 156 3.19 9.52 9.85
CA ILE A 156 2.15 8.85 9.08
C ILE A 156 0.78 9.37 9.51
N VAL A 157 0.20 10.20 8.64
CA VAL A 157 -1.20 10.61 8.68
C VAL A 157 -1.70 10.68 7.24
N PHE A 158 -2.67 9.84 6.90
CA PHE A 158 -3.27 9.88 5.56
C PHE A 158 -4.09 11.17 5.41
N ALA A 159 -4.08 11.73 4.20
CA ALA A 159 -4.84 12.94 3.89
C ALA A 159 -6.32 12.76 4.21
N LYS A 160 -6.98 13.81 4.70
CA LYS A 160 -8.42 13.80 5.05
C LYS A 160 -9.29 14.48 3.99
N ASP A 161 -8.70 14.88 2.87
CA ASP A 161 -9.41 15.55 1.78
C ASP A 161 -9.96 14.53 0.77
N ARG A 162 -10.80 15.03 -0.16
CA ARG A 162 -11.45 14.23 -1.21
C ARG A 162 -10.64 14.11 -2.49
N THR A 163 -9.45 14.70 -2.55
CA THR A 163 -8.66 14.86 -3.78
C THR A 163 -7.41 13.98 -3.78
N THR A 164 -6.94 13.58 -2.60
CA THR A 164 -5.77 12.76 -2.42
C THR A 164 -6.16 11.29 -2.46
N HIS A 165 -5.51 10.56 -3.38
CA HIS A 165 -5.81 9.16 -3.61
C HIS A 165 -4.53 8.37 -3.83
N THR A 166 -4.56 7.13 -3.35
CA THR A 166 -3.57 6.11 -3.66
C THR A 166 -4.03 5.32 -4.87
N ASN A 167 -3.13 5.19 -5.84
CA ASN A 167 -3.33 4.36 -7.01
C ASN A 167 -2.69 2.99 -6.76
N LEU A 168 -3.53 2.02 -6.40
CA LEU A 168 -3.10 0.63 -6.21
C LEU A 168 -2.98 -0.05 -7.56
N ASN A 169 -1.74 -0.31 -7.99
CA ASN A 169 -1.40 -1.03 -9.20
C ASN A 169 -1.25 -2.50 -8.84
N TYR A 170 -2.10 -3.35 -9.41
CA TYR A 170 -2.05 -4.80 -9.19
C TYR A 170 -1.57 -5.56 -10.44
N GLY A 171 -0.83 -4.87 -11.32
CA GLY A 171 -0.20 -5.40 -12.53
C GLY A 171 -1.10 -5.35 -13.77
N LEU A 172 -2.36 -5.77 -13.66
CA LEU A 172 -3.30 -5.83 -14.78
C LEU A 172 -4.25 -4.63 -14.85
N GLY A 173 -4.28 -3.83 -13.80
CA GLY A 173 -5.15 -2.68 -13.66
C GLY A 173 -4.78 -1.84 -12.45
N GLN A 174 -5.65 -0.88 -12.15
CA GLN A 174 -5.42 0.11 -11.11
C GLN A 174 -6.72 0.46 -10.40
N ILE A 175 -6.73 0.28 -9.08
CA ILE A 175 -7.82 0.74 -8.22
C ILE A 175 -7.40 2.06 -7.58
N ARG A 176 -8.26 3.06 -7.66
CA ARG A 176 -8.08 4.32 -6.94
C ARG A 176 -8.76 4.23 -5.59
N ILE A 177 -8.01 4.53 -4.53
CA ILE A 177 -8.47 4.48 -3.15
C ILE A 177 -8.34 5.88 -2.55
N PRO A 178 -9.42 6.48 -2.05
CA PRO A 178 -9.32 7.74 -1.31
C PRO A 178 -8.49 7.55 -0.05
N ASP A 179 -7.41 8.32 0.10
CA ASP A 179 -6.52 8.19 1.25
C ASP A 179 -7.27 8.40 2.56
N GLY A 180 -8.24 9.32 2.54
CA GLY A 180 -9.02 9.65 3.72
C GLY A 180 -10.02 8.58 4.18
N LEU A 181 -10.29 7.58 3.35
CA LEU A 181 -11.21 6.49 3.70
C LEU A 181 -10.72 5.71 4.93
N VAL A 182 -9.40 5.60 5.13
CA VAL A 182 -8.82 4.85 6.25
C VAL A 182 -9.23 5.41 7.61
N HIS A 183 -9.52 6.71 7.69
CA HIS A 183 -9.95 7.38 8.93
C HIS A 183 -11.29 6.86 9.46
N SER A 184 -12.10 6.26 8.59
CA SER A 184 -13.35 5.58 8.98
C SER A 184 -13.13 4.40 9.93
N LEU A 185 -11.90 3.89 10.02
CA LEU A 185 -11.50 2.80 10.92
C LEU A 185 -10.73 3.30 12.15
N HIS A 186 -10.74 4.61 12.42
CA HIS A 186 -10.11 5.25 13.58
C HIS A 186 -8.62 4.88 13.79
N PRO A 187 -7.77 5.06 12.75
CA PRO A 187 -6.35 4.77 12.84
C PRO A 187 -5.64 5.73 13.79
N LYS A 188 -4.46 5.33 14.26
CA LYS A 188 -3.63 6.13 15.15
C LYS A 188 -2.39 6.64 14.41
N PRO A 189 -2.21 7.97 14.27
CA PRO A 189 -0.96 8.58 13.79
C PRO A 189 0.27 8.09 14.53
N PHE A 190 1.39 7.95 13.81
CA PHE A 190 2.67 7.56 14.37
C PHE A 190 3.84 8.07 13.53
N LEU A 191 5.04 8.05 14.11
CA LEU A 191 6.28 8.28 13.36
C LEU A 191 6.79 6.96 12.79
N ALA A 192 6.94 6.87 11.47
CA ALA A 192 7.68 5.79 10.83
C ALA A 192 9.14 6.22 10.66
N THR A 193 10.08 5.37 11.05
CA THR A 193 11.52 5.62 10.90
C THR A 193 12.21 4.43 10.27
N CYS A 194 13.27 4.70 9.52
CA CYS A 194 14.18 3.70 8.97
C CYS A 194 15.60 4.24 9.07
N THR A 195 16.53 3.44 9.57
CA THR A 195 17.94 3.85 9.68
C THR A 195 18.88 2.76 9.18
N TRP A 196 20.00 3.18 8.59
CA TRP A 196 21.09 2.27 8.24
C TRP A 196 22.43 3.01 8.29
N GLN A 197 23.50 2.26 8.55
CA GLN A 197 24.87 2.74 8.48
C GLN A 197 25.40 2.66 7.05
N TYR A 198 26.40 3.47 6.73
CA TYR A 198 27.12 3.40 5.44
C TYR A 198 27.90 2.09 5.31
#